data_AF-A0A941HMB2-F1
#
_entry.id   AF-A0A941HMB2-F1
#
_cell.length_a   1.000
_cell.length_b   1.000
_cell.length_c   1.000
_cell.angle_alpha   90.00
_cell.angle_beta   90.00
_cell.angle_gamma   90.00
#
_symmetry.space_group_name_H-M   'P 1'
#
loop_
_entity.id
_entity.type
_entity.pdbx_description
1 polymer ?
#
loop_
_entity_poly.entity_id
_entity_poly.type
_entity_poly.pdbx_seq_one_letter_code
_entity_poly.pdbx_strand_id
1 'polypeptide(L)'
;MKEFRNRPKDGYIHEADWQNLYSLTERWKSDLEFYNQDLKFLHGLIDKFFMWISKKENIDMVQEIELGLLDMDKRSTTLLQKVNKHLHHLSELIDNPFAYDSHKFRTEHEQLEDELETFVKDFRKNRKEVFKVTEYTIDTEEMARKFHLSEKSNTP
;
A
#
# COMPACT_ATOMS: atom_id res chain seq x y z
N MET A 1 1.96 -17.74 4.45
CA MET A 1 2.65 -16.49 4.09
C MET A 1 3.44 -16.04 5.31
N LYS A 2 4.76 -15.87 5.17
CA LYS A 2 5.65 -15.52 6.29
C LYS A 2 5.22 -14.18 6.87
N GLU A 3 5.14 -14.09 8.19
CA GLU A 3 4.92 -12.84 8.90
C GLU A 3 5.99 -11.84 8.46
N PHE A 4 5.60 -10.81 7.70
CA PHE A 4 6.39 -9.58 7.60
C PHE A 4 6.30 -8.89 8.97
N ARG A 5 7.01 -9.43 9.97
CA ARG A 5 7.38 -8.63 11.13
C ARG A 5 8.46 -7.68 10.64
N ASN A 6 8.02 -6.53 10.13
CA ASN A 6 8.92 -5.43 9.77
C ASN A 6 9.46 -4.71 11.02
N ARG A 7 8.89 -4.97 12.20
CA ARG A 7 9.35 -4.40 13.45
C ARG A 7 10.50 -5.21 14.04
N PRO A 8 11.72 -4.66 14.15
CA PRO A 8 12.76 -5.28 14.93
C PRO A 8 12.35 -5.32 16.42
N LYS A 9 12.87 -6.29 17.18
CA LYS A 9 12.42 -6.58 18.56
C LYS A 9 12.39 -5.31 19.43
N ASP A 10 11.41 -5.22 20.33
CA ASP A 10 11.18 -4.09 21.26
C ASP A 10 12.51 -3.61 21.87
N GLY A 11 12.94 -2.40 21.48
CA GLY A 11 14.21 -1.79 21.89
C GLY A 11 15.22 -1.52 20.75
N TYR A 12 15.10 -2.18 19.59
CA TYR A 12 16.08 -2.01 18.51
C TYR A 12 16.25 -0.56 18.06
N ILE A 13 15.16 0.21 17.92
CA ILE A 13 15.23 1.63 17.52
C ILE A 13 15.99 2.48 18.56
N HIS A 14 16.06 2.06 19.82
CA HIS A 14 16.77 2.77 20.86
C HIS A 14 18.24 2.33 21.03
N GLU A 15 18.55 1.10 20.61
CA GLU A 15 19.88 0.49 20.81
C GLU A 15 20.73 0.47 19.53
N ALA A 16 20.11 0.46 18.36
CA ALA A 16 20.82 0.37 17.08
C ALA A 16 21.66 1.63 16.80
N ASP A 17 22.81 1.45 16.13
CA ASP A 17 23.59 2.56 15.62
C ASP A 17 22.90 3.27 14.43
N TRP A 18 23.42 4.43 14.04
CA TRP A 18 22.83 5.24 12.98
C TRP A 18 22.85 4.56 11.61
N GLN A 19 23.88 3.75 11.32
CA GLN A 19 24.03 3.00 10.07
C GLN A 19 22.96 1.91 9.93
N ASN A 20 22.65 1.22 11.03
CA ASN A 20 21.60 0.23 11.10
C ASN A 20 20.21 0.86 10.96
N LEU A 21 19.97 2.03 11.58
CA LEU A 21 18.74 2.80 11.39
C LEU A 21 18.61 3.37 9.97
N TYR A 22 19.71 3.79 9.35
CA TYR A 22 19.76 4.20 7.94
C TYR A 22 19.36 3.06 7.01
N SER A 23 19.99 1.89 7.18
CA SER A 23 19.70 0.70 6.38
C SER A 23 18.25 0.22 6.52
N LEU A 24 17.69 0.32 7.74
CA LEU A 24 16.27 0.05 7.98
C LEU A 24 15.37 1.04 7.24
N THR A 25 15.70 2.33 7.32
CA THR A 25 14.92 3.39 6.67
C THR A 25 15.01 3.31 5.13
N GLU A 26 16.14 2.90 4.57
CA GLU A 26 16.28 2.64 3.13
C GLU A 26 15.37 1.50 2.67
N ARG A 27 15.23 0.45 3.48
CA ARG A 27 14.28 -0.63 3.19
C ARG A 27 12.85 -0.11 3.17
N TRP A 28 12.46 0.73 4.13
CA TRP A 28 11.13 1.36 4.14
C TRP A 28 10.87 2.19 2.88
N LYS A 29 11.89 2.92 2.41
CA LYS A 29 11.81 3.65 1.14
C LYS A 29 11.53 2.71 -0.04
N SER A 30 12.31 1.63 -0.15
CA SER A 30 12.13 0.63 -1.21
C SER A 30 10.75 -0.03 -1.15
N ASP A 31 10.26 -0.33 0.05
CA ASP A 31 8.92 -0.92 0.25
C ASP A 31 7.83 0.07 -0.20
N LEU A 32 7.92 1.36 0.17
CA LEU A 32 6.99 2.39 -0.29
C LEU A 32 7.00 2.58 -1.80
N GLU A 33 8.17 2.56 -2.43
CA GLU A 33 8.31 2.61 -3.89
C GLU A 33 7.65 1.40 -4.57
N PHE A 34 7.76 0.22 -3.97
CA PHE A 34 7.05 -0.97 -4.41
C PHE A 34 5.53 -0.81 -4.27
N TYR A 35 5.04 -0.32 -3.13
CA TYR A 35 3.62 -0.07 -2.92
C TYR A 35 3.05 0.97 -3.90
N ASN A 36 3.82 2.00 -4.25
CA ASN A 36 3.42 2.97 -5.29
C ASN A 36 3.25 2.33 -6.67
N GLN A 37 4.07 1.34 -7.02
CA GLN A 37 3.90 0.60 -8.27
C GLN A 37 2.65 -0.30 -8.21
N ASP A 38 2.41 -0.93 -7.06
CA ASP A 38 1.24 -1.77 -6.85
C ASP A 38 -0.07 -0.94 -6.88
N LEU A 39 -0.09 0.25 -6.28
CA LEU A 39 -1.22 1.19 -6.36
C LEU A 39 -1.55 1.56 -7.81
N LYS A 40 -0.55 1.88 -8.63
CA LYS A 40 -0.76 2.13 -10.08
C LYS A 40 -1.37 0.93 -10.79
N PHE A 41 -0.96 -0.28 -10.42
CA PHE A 41 -1.56 -1.50 -10.94
C PHE A 41 -3.02 -1.65 -10.52
N LEU A 42 -3.35 -1.37 -9.24
CA LEU A 42 -4.71 -1.45 -8.72
C LEU A 42 -5.65 -0.44 -9.38
N HIS A 43 -5.22 0.81 -9.57
CA HIS A 43 -5.96 1.80 -10.35
C HIS A 43 -6.25 1.30 -11.77
N GLY A 44 -5.23 0.80 -12.47
CA GLY A 44 -5.42 0.26 -13.82
C GLY A 44 -6.33 -0.97 -13.87
N LEU A 45 -6.46 -1.72 -12.78
CA LEU A 45 -7.40 -2.83 -12.68
C LEU A 45 -8.84 -2.34 -12.48
N ILE A 46 -9.04 -1.32 -11.63
CA ILE A 46 -10.34 -0.69 -11.40
C ILE A 46 -10.83 0.07 -12.63
N ASP A 47 -9.97 0.81 -13.32
CA ASP A 47 -10.30 1.49 -14.57
C ASP A 47 -10.82 0.52 -15.64
N LYS A 48 -10.13 -0.63 -15.76
CA LYS A 48 -10.56 -1.70 -16.65
C LYS A 48 -11.91 -2.23 -16.24
N PHE A 49 -12.15 -2.46 -14.95
CA PHE A 49 -13.43 -2.93 -14.44
C PHE A 49 -14.57 -1.94 -14.72
N PHE A 50 -14.34 -0.64 -14.52
CA PHE A 50 -15.34 0.40 -14.73
C PHE A 50 -15.97 0.37 -16.14
N MET A 51 -15.19 0.02 -17.17
CA MET A 51 -15.71 -0.09 -18.55
C MET A 51 -16.80 -1.16 -18.73
N TRP A 52 -16.90 -2.14 -17.83
CA TRP A 52 -17.81 -3.30 -17.99
C TRP A 52 -19.03 -3.23 -17.09
N ILE A 53 -19.09 -2.25 -16.18
CA ILE A 53 -20.17 -2.12 -15.22
C ILE A 53 -21.37 -1.44 -15.85
N SER A 54 -22.52 -2.11 -15.81
CA SER A 54 -23.82 -1.56 -16.22
C SER A 54 -24.81 -1.39 -15.06
N LYS A 55 -24.53 -1.95 -13.87
CA LYS A 55 -25.40 -1.89 -12.69
C LYS A 55 -24.97 -0.80 -11.71
N LYS A 56 -25.92 0.00 -11.23
CA LYS A 56 -25.66 1.11 -10.30
C LYS A 56 -24.98 0.70 -8.99
N GLU A 57 -25.39 -0.42 -8.38
CA GLU A 57 -24.78 -0.93 -7.14
C GLU A 57 -23.27 -1.19 -7.29
N ASN A 58 -22.86 -1.67 -8.47
CA ASN A 58 -21.45 -1.89 -8.77
C ASN A 58 -20.70 -0.56 -9.00
N ILE A 59 -21.38 0.50 -9.44
CA ILE A 59 -20.79 1.85 -9.61
C ILE A 59 -20.44 2.45 -8.24
N ASP A 60 -21.35 2.36 -7.27
CA ASP A 60 -21.13 2.90 -5.93
C ASP A 60 -19.95 2.20 -5.23
N MET A 61 -19.87 0.87 -5.38
CA MET A 61 -18.73 0.08 -4.85
C MET A 61 -17.39 0.46 -5.50
N VAL A 62 -17.36 0.72 -6.81
CA VAL A 62 -16.14 1.17 -7.48
C VAL A 62 -15.70 2.53 -6.98
N GLN A 63 -16.65 3.47 -6.82
CA GLN A 63 -16.32 4.80 -6.31
C GLN A 63 -15.70 4.73 -4.92
N GLU A 64 -16.22 3.88 -4.02
CA GLU A 64 -15.65 3.69 -2.69
C GLU A 64 -14.21 3.17 -2.75
N ILE A 65 -13.95 2.16 -3.60
CA ILE A 65 -12.62 1.60 -3.78
C ILE A 65 -11.65 2.64 -4.36
N GLU A 66 -12.08 3.40 -5.37
CA GLU A 66 -11.25 4.42 -6.01
C GLU A 66 -10.88 5.54 -5.02
N LEU A 67 -11.83 5.99 -4.20
CA LEU A 67 -11.54 6.94 -3.13
C LEU A 67 -10.53 6.38 -2.12
N GLY A 68 -10.63 5.08 -1.79
CA GLY A 68 -9.67 4.41 -0.93
C GLY A 68 -8.27 4.33 -1.54
N LEU A 69 -8.15 4.05 -2.84
CA LEU A 69 -6.87 4.03 -3.55
C LEU A 69 -6.24 5.43 -3.61
N LEU A 70 -7.04 6.47 -3.88
CA LEU A 70 -6.58 7.87 -3.88
C LEU A 70 -6.07 8.32 -2.49
N ASP A 71 -6.68 7.83 -1.40
CA ASP A 71 -6.15 8.05 -0.05
C ASP A 71 -4.80 7.36 0.15
N MET A 72 -4.67 6.10 -0.29
CA MET A 72 -3.40 5.36 -0.23
C MET A 72 -2.29 6.06 -1.00
N ASP A 73 -2.57 6.61 -2.19
CA ASP A 73 -1.61 7.37 -2.99
C ASP A 73 -1.06 8.59 -2.24
N LYS A 74 -1.96 9.38 -1.63
CA LYS A 74 -1.59 10.57 -0.85
C LYS A 74 -0.75 10.19 0.36
N ARG A 75 -1.15 9.15 1.07
CA ARG A 75 -0.43 8.65 2.25
C ARG A 75 0.93 8.11 1.89
N SER A 76 1.02 7.31 0.83
CA SER A 76 2.30 6.76 0.34
C SER A 76 3.25 7.86 -0.09
N THR A 77 2.76 8.87 -0.83
CA THR A 77 3.55 10.06 -1.22
C THR A 77 4.07 10.82 0.01
N THR A 78 3.20 11.05 1.00
CA THR A 78 3.56 11.75 2.24
C THR A 78 4.60 10.97 3.04
N LEU A 79 4.41 9.65 3.19
CA LEU A 79 5.36 8.78 3.88
C LEU A 79 6.71 8.73 3.17
N LEU A 80 6.72 8.66 1.84
CA LEU A 80 7.96 8.66 1.06
C LEU A 80 8.73 9.96 1.25
N GLN A 81 8.04 11.11 1.32
CA GLN A 81 8.68 12.40 1.64
C GLN A 81 9.27 12.41 3.05
N LYS A 82 8.52 11.92 4.06
CA LYS A 82 9.00 11.80 5.44
C LYS A 82 10.24 10.90 5.52
N VAL A 83 10.19 9.73 4.90
CA VAL A 83 11.29 8.75 4.85
C VAL A 83 12.54 9.34 4.19
N ASN A 84 12.41 10.02 3.05
CA ASN A 84 13.56 10.65 2.39
C ASN A 84 14.19 11.76 3.25
N LYS A 85 13.36 12.57 3.91
CA LYS A 85 13.86 13.58 4.86
C LYS A 85 14.57 12.93 6.04
N HIS A 86 14.02 11.83 6.57
CA HIS A 86 14.61 11.10 7.69
C HIS A 86 15.94 10.45 7.33
N LEU A 87 16.05 9.88 6.11
CA LEU A 87 17.31 9.36 5.57
C LEU A 87 18.38 10.44 5.46
N HIS A 88 18.01 11.64 5.04
CA HIS A 88 18.93 12.77 4.99
C HIS A 88 19.46 13.12 6.39
N HIS A 89 18.58 13.25 7.39
CA HIS A 89 19.02 13.49 8.77
C HIS A 89 19.88 12.34 9.34
N LEU A 90 19.57 11.08 9.00
CA LEU A 90 20.41 9.94 9.38
C LEU A 90 21.81 10.02 8.77
N SER A 91 21.94 10.47 7.51
CA SER A 91 23.25 10.68 6.89
C SER A 91 24.07 11.74 7.64
N GLU A 92 23.43 12.83 8.08
CA GLU A 92 24.09 13.86 8.89
C GLU A 92 24.48 13.34 10.28
N LEU A 93 23.67 12.48 10.90
CA LEU A 93 23.99 11.84 12.19
C LEU A 93 25.13 10.82 12.10
N ILE A 94 25.27 10.14 10.96
CA ILE A 94 26.39 9.24 10.70
C ILE A 94 27.71 10.02 10.65
N ASP A 95 27.70 11.17 9.98
CA ASP A 95 28.88 12.04 9.85
C ASP A 95 29.14 12.85 11.13
N ASN A 96 28.08 13.30 11.82
CA ASN A 96 28.13 14.06 13.06
C ASN A 96 27.10 13.54 14.08
N PRO A 97 27.49 12.62 14.97
CA PRO A 97 26.58 12.00 15.95
C PRO A 97 25.92 12.96 16.95
N PHE A 98 26.40 14.21 17.03
CA PHE A 98 25.88 15.25 17.94
C PHE A 98 25.05 16.32 17.21
N ALA A 99 24.77 16.15 15.92
CA ALA A 99 23.99 17.11 15.13
C ALA A 99 22.55 17.29 15.64
N TYR A 100 22.00 16.27 16.32
CA TYR A 100 20.62 16.25 16.81
C TYR A 100 20.51 15.68 18.22
N ASP A 101 19.37 15.94 18.87
CA ASP A 101 18.97 15.22 20.08
C ASP A 101 18.63 13.76 19.73
N SER A 102 19.48 12.83 20.18
CA SER A 102 19.37 11.40 19.89
C SER A 102 18.06 10.79 20.39
N HIS A 103 17.58 11.19 21.57
CA HIS A 103 16.36 10.62 22.13
C HIS A 103 15.15 11.08 21.32
N LYS A 104 15.06 12.38 21.03
CA LYS A 104 14.02 12.94 20.19
C LYS A 104 14.02 12.32 18.80
N PHE A 105 15.19 12.20 18.17
CA PHE A 105 15.32 11.62 16.83
C PHE A 105 14.82 10.16 16.79
N ARG A 106 15.15 9.36 17.81
CA ARG A 106 14.71 7.97 17.91
C ARG A 106 13.19 7.86 18.14
N THR A 107 12.60 8.75 18.93
CA THR A 107 11.14 8.83 19.06
C THR A 107 10.46 9.17 17.73
N GLU A 108 11.01 10.11 16.96
CA GLU A 108 10.51 10.42 15.61
C GLU A 108 10.67 9.23 14.65
N HIS A 109 11.76 8.47 14.77
CA HIS A 109 11.99 7.25 13.99
C HIS A 109 10.97 6.15 14.32
N GLU A 110 10.62 5.95 15.60
CA GLU A 110 9.57 5.01 16.02
C GLU A 110 8.19 5.43 15.50
N GLN A 111 7.85 6.71 15.60
CA GLN A 111 6.59 7.22 15.04
C GLN A 111 6.49 6.97 13.53
N LEU A 112 7.59 7.15 12.80
CA LEU A 112 7.63 6.86 11.37
C LEU A 112 7.43 5.37 11.08
N GLU A 113 7.98 4.47 11.90
CA GLU A 113 7.74 3.03 11.82
C GLU A 113 6.25 2.69 12.04
N ASP A 114 5.62 3.26 13.06
CA ASP A 114 4.20 3.04 13.37
C ASP A 114 3.28 3.53 12.23
N GLU A 115 3.60 4.68 11.64
CA GLU A 115 2.87 5.21 10.49
C GLU A 115 3.00 4.28 9.27
N LEU A 116 4.19 3.74 9.02
CA LEU A 116 4.45 2.77 7.95
C LEU A 116 3.69 1.46 8.20
N GLU A 117 3.70 0.93 9.42
CA GLU A 117 2.97 -0.28 9.75
C GLU A 117 1.47 -0.11 9.51
N THR A 118 0.92 1.02 9.93
CA THR A 118 -0.49 1.37 9.72
C THR A 118 -0.81 1.47 8.23
N PHE A 119 0.03 2.17 7.45
CA PHE A 119 -0.10 2.23 6.00
C PHE A 119 -0.11 0.85 5.34
N VAL A 120 0.83 -0.04 5.70
CA VAL A 120 0.91 -1.38 5.12
C VAL A 120 -0.34 -2.21 5.43
N LYS A 121 -0.89 -2.09 6.65
CA LYS A 121 -2.15 -2.75 7.04
C LYS A 121 -3.31 -2.28 6.18
N ASP A 122 -3.46 -0.96 6.03
CA ASP A 122 -4.55 -0.35 5.27
C ASP A 122 -4.42 -0.66 3.77
N PHE A 123 -3.21 -0.55 3.22
CA PHE A 123 -2.91 -0.91 1.85
C PHE A 123 -3.32 -2.35 1.53
N ARG A 124 -2.97 -3.31 2.41
CA ARG A 124 -3.35 -4.72 2.26
C ARG A 124 -4.86 -4.93 2.31
N LYS A 125 -5.58 -4.15 3.13
CA LYS A 125 -7.04 -4.19 3.19
C LYS A 125 -7.64 -3.69 1.87
N ASN A 126 -7.22 -2.51 1.41
CA ASN A 126 -7.72 -1.92 0.17
C ASN A 126 -7.43 -2.82 -1.04
N ARG A 127 -6.21 -3.37 -1.13
CA ARG A 127 -5.83 -4.33 -2.18
C ARG A 127 -6.74 -5.57 -2.21
N LYS A 128 -7.15 -6.09 -1.04
CA LYS A 128 -8.09 -7.23 -0.99
C LYS A 128 -9.49 -6.84 -1.46
N GLU A 129 -9.93 -5.62 -1.16
CA GLU A 129 -11.24 -5.11 -1.60
C GLU A 129 -11.27 -4.95 -3.13
N VAL A 130 -10.22 -4.37 -3.72
CA VAL A 130 -10.04 -4.32 -5.18
C VAL A 130 -10.18 -5.70 -5.80
N PHE A 131 -9.41 -6.69 -5.32
CA PHE A 131 -9.47 -8.04 -5.87
C PHE A 131 -10.85 -8.68 -5.74
N LYS A 132 -11.47 -8.60 -4.56
CA LYS A 132 -12.80 -9.17 -4.32
C LYS A 132 -13.84 -8.64 -5.31
N VAL A 133 -13.81 -7.34 -5.59
CA VAL A 133 -14.75 -6.72 -6.53
C VAL A 133 -14.46 -7.12 -7.97
N THR A 134 -13.18 -7.21 -8.34
CA THR A 134 -12.78 -7.64 -9.68
C THR A 134 -13.12 -9.12 -9.93
N GLU A 135 -12.92 -10.01 -8.95
CA GLU A 135 -13.26 -11.44 -9.04
C GLU A 135 -14.77 -11.66 -9.18
N TYR A 136 -15.58 -11.03 -8.31
CA TYR A 136 -17.04 -11.13 -8.37
C TYR A 136 -17.60 -10.75 -9.75
N THR A 137 -16.97 -9.77 -10.39
CA THR A 137 -17.37 -9.31 -11.72
C THR A 137 -17.00 -10.30 -12.80
N ILE A 138 -15.78 -10.84 -12.78
CA ILE A 138 -15.35 -11.86 -13.75
C ILE A 138 -16.29 -13.07 -13.67
N ASP A 139 -16.63 -13.52 -12.47
CA ASP A 139 -17.53 -14.66 -12.26
C ASP A 139 -18.95 -14.38 -12.79
N THR A 140 -19.50 -13.19 -12.51
CA THR A 140 -20.84 -12.82 -12.99
C THR A 140 -20.90 -12.64 -14.50
N GLU A 141 -19.84 -12.13 -15.14
CA GLU A 141 -19.74 -12.05 -16.59
C GLU A 141 -19.56 -13.42 -17.25
N GLU A 142 -18.72 -14.29 -16.71
CA GLU A 142 -18.52 -15.63 -17.24
C GLU A 142 -19.84 -16.41 -17.18
N MET A 143 -20.60 -16.26 -16.10
CA MET A 143 -21.96 -16.78 -16.01
C MET A 143 -22.88 -16.16 -17.06
N ALA A 144 -22.92 -14.83 -17.22
CA ALA A 144 -23.77 -14.16 -18.21
C ALA A 144 -23.47 -14.61 -19.65
N ARG A 145 -22.18 -14.77 -20.01
CA ARG A 145 -21.75 -15.31 -21.31
C ARG A 145 -22.19 -16.76 -21.50
N LYS A 146 -22.01 -17.62 -20.50
CA LYS A 146 -22.48 -19.02 -20.53
C LYS A 146 -23.99 -19.12 -20.70
N PHE A 147 -24.76 -18.27 -20.00
CA PHE A 147 -26.21 -18.19 -20.16
C PHE A 147 -26.61 -17.77 -21.59
N HIS A 148 -26.01 -16.71 -22.13
CA HIS A 148 -26.28 -16.26 -23.51
C HIS A 148 -25.91 -17.30 -24.58
N LEU A 149 -24.84 -18.08 -24.37
CA LEU A 149 -24.46 -19.17 -25.26
C LEU A 149 -25.46 -20.34 -25.17
N SER A 150 -26.01 -20.62 -23.99
CA SER A 150 -26.99 -21.69 -23.79
C SER A 150 -28.37 -21.39 -24.39
N GLU A 151 -28.79 -20.12 -24.44
CA GLU A 151 -30.03 -19.70 -25.09
C GLU A 151 -29.95 -19.79 -26.63
N LYS A 152 -28.76 -19.49 -27.20
CA LYS A 152 -28.53 -19.61 -28.65
C LYS A 152 -28.44 -21.06 -29.14
N SER A 153 -28.08 -22.02 -28.28
CA SER A 153 -28.10 -23.45 -28.61
C SER A 153 -29.48 -24.11 -28.51
N ASN A 154 -30.48 -23.41 -27.94
CA ASN A 154 -31.84 -23.92 -27.71
C ASN A 154 -32.90 -23.30 -28.63
N THR A 155 -32.50 -22.52 -29.64
CA THR A 155 -33.42 -22.03 -30.68
C THR A 155 -33.37 -22.97 -31.90
N PRO A 156 -34.49 -23.63 -32.29
CA PRO A 156 -34.57 -24.51 -33.44
C PRO A 156 -34.46 -23.78 -34.79
#